data_AF-A0A2E9AJD2-F1
#
_entry.id   AF-A0A2E9AJD2-F1
#
_cell.length_a   1.000
_cell.length_b   1.000
_cell.length_c   1.000
_cell.angle_alpha   90.00
_cell.angle_beta   90.00
_cell.angle_gamma   90.00
#
_symmetry.space_group_name_H-M   'P 1'
#
loop_
_entity.id
_entity.type
_entity.pdbx_description
1 polymer ?
#
loop_
_entity_poly.entity_id
_entity_poly.type
_entity_poly.pdbx_seq_one_letter_code
_entity_poly.pdbx_strand_id
1 'polypeptide(L)'
;MSVHHFLLTQDGAIEEFSEDEAAEVAEGRRELPQFADKRLRYVQVAYDDKANENGEIHVKTVGAIVSFDDAGRLREAGTADNEQDKLDAFEHDACVQYALRDRLGQRYALN
;
A
#
# COMPACT_ATOMS: atom_id res chain seq x y z
N MET A 1 9.19 12.86 4.34
CA MET A 1 8.27 11.80 4.75
C MET A 1 8.03 11.01 3.49
N SER A 2 8.34 9.72 3.51
CA SER A 2 8.13 8.84 2.37
C SER A 2 6.77 8.18 2.47
N VAL A 3 6.12 7.98 1.34
CA VAL A 3 4.81 7.34 1.24
C VAL A 3 4.87 6.25 0.18
N HIS A 4 4.40 5.06 0.52
CA HIS A 4 4.26 3.93 -0.38
C HIS A 4 2.79 3.50 -0.42
N HIS A 5 2.35 3.11 -1.61
CA HIS A 5 0.97 2.73 -1.88
C HIS A 5 0.94 1.27 -2.34
N PHE A 6 0.09 0.46 -1.74
CA PHE A 6 0.00 -0.96 -2.03
C PHE A 6 -1.43 -1.39 -2.34
N LEU A 7 -1.56 -2.29 -3.32
CA LEU A 7 -2.77 -3.10 -3.52
C LEU A 7 -2.46 -4.56 -3.17
N LEU A 8 -3.31 -5.15 -2.32
CA LEU A 8 -3.24 -6.55 -1.94
C LEU A 8 -4.28 -7.32 -2.73
N THR A 9 -3.80 -8.25 -3.54
CA THR A 9 -4.63 -9.10 -4.37
C THR A 9 -5.12 -10.32 -3.60
N GLN A 10 -6.20 -10.95 -4.07
CA GLN A 10 -6.77 -12.13 -3.40
C GLN A 10 -5.90 -13.38 -3.52
N ASP A 11 -4.97 -13.41 -4.48
CA ASP A 11 -3.94 -14.45 -4.64
C ASP A 11 -2.68 -14.17 -3.80
N GLY A 12 -2.71 -13.14 -2.95
CA GLY A 12 -1.64 -12.85 -1.99
C GLY A 12 -0.46 -12.07 -2.56
N ALA A 13 -0.60 -11.48 -3.75
CA ALA A 13 0.39 -10.55 -4.28
C ALA A 13 0.22 -9.15 -3.65
N ILE A 14 1.35 -8.45 -3.54
CA ILE A 14 1.41 -7.06 -3.08
C ILE A 14 1.98 -6.24 -4.23
N GLU A 15 1.17 -5.34 -4.77
CA GLU A 15 1.52 -4.49 -5.90
C GLU A 15 1.80 -3.08 -5.39
N GLU A 16 3.02 -2.58 -5.63
CA GLU A 16 3.46 -1.25 -5.19
C GLU A 16 3.20 -0.21 -6.29
N PHE A 17 2.72 0.95 -5.86
CA PHE A 17 2.51 2.14 -6.69
C PHE A 17 3.31 3.30 -6.10
N SER A 18 3.93 4.08 -6.98
CA SER A 18 4.45 5.38 -6.58
C SER A 18 3.31 6.36 -6.29
N GLU A 19 3.61 7.47 -5.61
CA GLU A 19 2.63 8.50 -5.27
C GLU A 19 1.92 9.06 -6.51
N ASP A 20 2.67 9.32 -7.59
CA ASP A 20 2.12 9.80 -8.86
C ASP A 20 1.17 8.77 -9.49
N GLU A 21 1.54 7.49 -9.50
CA GLU A 21 0.69 6.44 -10.07
C GLU A 21 -0.57 6.20 -9.24
N ALA A 22 -0.44 6.22 -7.91
CA ALA A 22 -1.58 6.11 -7.01
C ALA A 22 -2.55 7.29 -7.20
N ALA A 23 -2.03 8.50 -7.41
CA ALA A 23 -2.85 9.69 -7.72
C ALA A 23 -3.56 9.54 -9.07
N GLU A 24 -2.86 9.12 -10.12
CA GLU A 24 -3.49 8.90 -11.44
C GLU A 24 -4.60 7.85 -11.39
N VAL A 25 -4.42 6.77 -10.62
CA VAL A 25 -5.43 5.74 -10.41
C VAL A 25 -6.61 6.30 -9.61
N ALA A 26 -6.35 7.05 -8.54
CA ALA A 26 -7.38 7.66 -7.69
C ALA A 26 -8.27 8.64 -8.45
N GLU A 27 -7.72 9.37 -9.41
CA GLU A 27 -8.46 10.31 -10.26
C GLU A 27 -9.06 9.67 -11.51
N GLY A 28 -8.86 8.35 -11.70
CA GLY A 28 -9.35 7.62 -12.87
C GLY A 28 -8.61 7.97 -14.18
N ARG A 29 -7.44 8.61 -14.10
CA ARG A 29 -6.58 8.95 -15.23
C ARG A 29 -5.74 7.75 -15.71
N ARG A 30 -5.51 6.77 -14.84
CA ARG A 30 -4.84 5.50 -15.16
C ARG A 30 -5.78 4.32 -14.96
N GLU A 31 -5.85 3.47 -15.98
CA GLU A 31 -6.55 2.20 -15.94
C GLU A 31 -5.61 1.09 -15.47
N LEU A 32 -6.13 0.15 -14.68
CA LEU A 32 -5.45 -1.05 -14.25
C LEU A 32 -6.25 -2.29 -14.68
N PRO A 33 -6.21 -2.67 -15.98
CA PRO A 33 -7.04 -3.76 -16.51
C PRO A 33 -6.86 -5.10 -15.79
N GLN A 34 -5.69 -5.35 -15.19
CA GLN A 34 -5.42 -6.53 -14.37
C GLN A 34 -6.27 -6.62 -13.10
N PHE A 35 -6.89 -5.51 -12.69
CA PHE A 35 -7.81 -5.43 -11.54
C PHE A 35 -9.25 -5.16 -11.95
N ALA A 36 -9.60 -5.25 -13.23
CA ALA A 36 -10.97 -5.11 -13.71
C ALA A 36 -11.94 -6.02 -12.93
N ASP A 37 -13.09 -5.46 -12.55
CA ASP A 37 -14.13 -6.10 -11.72
C ASP A 37 -13.65 -6.62 -10.35
N LYS A 38 -12.49 -6.18 -9.86
CA LYS A 38 -11.97 -6.60 -8.55
C LYS A 38 -12.27 -5.58 -7.46
N ARG A 39 -12.51 -6.11 -6.26
CA ARG A 39 -12.49 -5.38 -4.98
C ARG A 39 -11.23 -5.80 -4.23
N LEU A 40 -10.35 -4.84 -3.97
CA LEU A 40 -9.02 -5.07 -3.42
C LEU A 40 -8.80 -4.26 -2.14
N ARG A 41 -7.90 -4.78 -1.30
CA ARG A 41 -7.42 -4.04 -0.13
C ARG A 41 -6.30 -3.11 -0.56
N TYR A 42 -6.38 -1.88 -0.10
CA TYR A 42 -5.38 -0.85 -0.33
C TYR A 42 -4.71 -0.48 0.99
N VAL A 43 -3.40 -0.31 0.96
CA VAL A 43 -2.61 0.11 2.12
C VAL A 43 -1.68 1.23 1.73
N GLN A 44 -1.78 2.34 2.45
CA GLN A 44 -0.79 3.41 2.42
C GLN A 44 0.13 3.27 3.62
N VAL A 45 1.44 3.27 3.38
CA VAL A 45 2.46 3.29 4.43
C VAL A 45 3.24 4.59 4.31
N ALA A 46 3.13 5.44 5.33
CA ALA A 46 3.89 6.68 5.44
C ALA A 46 4.90 6.57 6.59
N TYR A 47 6.14 7.01 6.37
CA TYR A 47 7.16 7.00 7.41
C TYR A 47 8.10 8.20 7.34
N ASP A 48 8.72 8.52 8.48
CA ASP A 48 9.67 9.63 8.59
C ASP A 48 11.00 9.29 7.91
N ASP A 49 11.54 10.22 7.10
CA ASP A 49 12.82 10.03 6.41
C ASP A 49 14.02 10.04 7.36
N LYS A 50 13.83 10.41 8.62
CA LYS A 50 14.89 10.44 9.61
C LYS A 50 14.36 9.79 10.88
N ALA A 51 15.22 8.97 11.48
CA ALA A 51 14.95 8.48 12.81
C ALA A 51 14.91 9.64 13.81
N ASN A 52 14.11 9.51 14.85
CA ASN A 52 14.05 10.45 15.96
C ASN A 52 15.36 10.41 16.80
N GLU A 53 15.42 11.20 17.88
CA GLU A 53 16.59 11.27 18.77
C GLU A 53 16.95 9.92 19.43
N ASN A 54 15.98 8.99 19.53
CA ASN A 54 16.16 7.65 20.06
C ASN A 54 16.53 6.61 18.99
N GLY A 55 16.62 7.01 17.71
CA GLY A 55 16.90 6.11 16.59
C GLY A 55 15.69 5.33 16.08
N GLU A 56 14.47 5.73 16.43
CA GLU A 56 13.23 5.08 15.99
C GLU A 56 12.70 5.74 14.71
N ILE A 57 12.11 4.93 13.82
CA ILE A 57 11.39 5.40 12.64
C ILE A 57 9.89 5.32 12.96
N HIS A 58 9.19 6.45 12.89
CA HIS A 58 7.75 6.43 13.01
C HIS A 58 7.11 6.02 11.69
N VAL A 59 6.20 5.05 11.76
CA VAL A 59 5.42 4.55 10.64
C VAL A 59 3.94 4.79 10.93
N LYS A 60 3.20 5.20 9.91
CA LYS A 60 1.75 5.35 9.92
C LYS A 60 1.17 4.57 8.75
N THR A 61 0.15 3.77 9.03
CA THR A 61 -0.56 2.98 8.02
C THR A 61 -2.01 3.41 7.91
N VAL A 62 -2.52 3.45 6.69
CA VAL A 62 -3.94 3.67 6.39
C VAL A 62 -4.41 2.56 5.49
N GLY A 63 -5.48 1.87 5.89
CA GLY A 63 -6.12 0.82 5.10
C GLY A 63 -7.43 1.32 4.48
N ALA A 64 -7.69 0.92 3.24
CA ALA A 64 -8.97 1.14 2.56
C ALA A 64 -9.35 -0.08 1.71
N ILE A 65 -10.60 -0.13 1.28
CA ILE A 65 -11.06 -1.02 0.22
C ILE A 65 -11.30 -0.19 -1.02
N VAL A 66 -10.75 -0.65 -2.14
CA VAL A 66 -10.96 -0.07 -3.46
C VAL A 66 -11.69 -1.06 -4.36
N SER A 67 -12.58 -0.55 -5.20
CA SER A 67 -13.29 -1.35 -6.18
C SER A 67 -13.08 -0.76 -7.56
N PHE A 68 -12.78 -1.62 -8.52
CA PHE A 68 -12.53 -1.26 -9.91
C PHE A 68 -13.74 -1.63 -10.78
N ASP A 69 -13.97 -0.87 -11.86
CA ASP A 69 -14.95 -1.21 -12.89
C ASP A 69 -14.42 -2.27 -13.88
N ASP A 70 -15.20 -2.56 -14.91
CA ASP A 70 -14.91 -3.55 -15.95
C ASP A 70 -13.71 -3.18 -16.84
N ALA A 71 -13.34 -1.90 -16.89
CA ALA A 71 -12.15 -1.41 -17.56
C ALA A 71 -10.92 -1.33 -16.63
N GLY A 72 -11.09 -1.57 -15.32
CA GLY A 72 -10.02 -1.45 -14.34
C GLY A 72 -9.78 -0.01 -13.86
N ARG A 73 -10.78 0.88 -13.97
CA ARG A 73 -10.73 2.23 -13.36
C ARG A 73 -11.24 2.17 -11.94
N LEU A 74 -10.69 3.02 -11.07
CA LEU A 74 -11.18 3.13 -9.71
C LEU A 74 -12.63 3.65 -9.71
N ARG A 75 -13.54 2.86 -9.14
CA ARG A 75 -14.96 3.18 -9.02
C ARG A 75 -15.33 3.68 -7.64
N GLU A 76 -14.78 3.05 -6.60
CA GLU A 76 -15.09 3.37 -5.20
C GLU A 76 -13.85 3.14 -4.32
N ALA A 77 -13.68 4.00 -3.32
CA ALA A 77 -12.70 3.84 -2.25
C ALA A 77 -13.42 4.09 -0.91
N GLY A 78 -13.35 3.12 0.00
CA GLY A 78 -14.08 3.16 1.26
C GLY A 78 -13.32 2.47 2.40
N THR A 79 -13.90 2.50 3.59
CA THR A 79 -13.40 1.73 4.73
C THR A 79 -13.76 0.25 4.57
N ALA A 80 -13.01 -0.63 5.24
CA ALA A 80 -13.37 -2.05 5.33
C ALA A 80 -14.75 -2.21 5.99
N ASP A 81 -15.71 -2.80 5.28
CA ASP A 81 -17.10 -2.96 5.75
C ASP A 81 -17.28 -4.22 6.62
N ASN A 82 -16.35 -5.18 6.52
CA ASN A 82 -16.40 -6.47 7.22
C ASN A 82 -14.99 -6.90 7.69
N GLU A 83 -14.92 -7.93 8.55
CA GLU A 83 -13.64 -8.43 9.08
C GLU A 83 -12.73 -9.05 8.00
N GLN A 84 -13.28 -9.52 6.89
CA GLN A 84 -12.51 -10.11 5.78
C GLN A 84 -11.84 -9.04 4.90
N ASP A 85 -12.43 -7.84 4.88
CA ASP A 85 -11.92 -6.64 4.23
C ASP A 85 -10.86 -5.94 5.08
N LYS A 86 -10.74 -6.29 6.38
CA LYS A 86 -9.68 -5.75 7.23
C LYS A 86 -8.34 -6.37 6.84
N LEU A 87 -7.32 -5.52 6.88
CA LEU A 87 -5.94 -5.95 6.74
C LEU A 87 -5.58 -6.81 7.96
N ASP A 88 -5.04 -8.00 7.72
CA ASP A 88 -4.54 -8.81 8.83
C ASP A 88 -3.16 -8.30 9.30
N ALA A 89 -2.70 -8.83 10.44
CA ALA A 89 -1.42 -8.42 11.01
C ALA A 89 -0.22 -8.78 10.12
N PHE A 90 -0.30 -9.89 9.38
CA PHE A 90 0.77 -10.33 8.51
C PHE A 90 0.89 -9.42 7.28
N GLU A 91 -0.23 -9.09 6.65
CA GLU A 91 -0.32 -8.18 5.51
C GLU A 91 0.12 -6.76 5.88
N HIS A 92 -0.28 -6.30 7.06
CA HIS A 92 0.20 -5.05 7.64
C HIS A 92 1.72 -5.04 7.75
N ASP A 93 2.30 -6.05 8.42
CA ASP A 93 3.73 -6.13 8.67
C ASP A 93 4.52 -6.30 7.37
N ALA A 94 4.00 -7.07 6.41
CA ALA A 94 4.59 -7.23 5.10
C ALA A 94 4.67 -5.89 4.35
N CYS A 95 3.59 -5.10 4.31
CA CYS A 95 3.59 -3.78 3.68
C CYS A 95 4.59 -2.83 4.35
N VAL A 96 4.66 -2.83 5.68
CA VAL A 96 5.61 -1.99 6.44
C VAL A 96 7.05 -2.39 6.16
N GLN A 97 7.38 -3.69 6.21
CA GLN A 97 8.72 -4.18 5.91
C GLN A 97 9.12 -3.88 4.47
N TYR A 98 8.18 -4.03 3.53
CA TYR A 98 8.42 -3.76 2.12
C TYR A 98 8.66 -2.27 1.84
N ALA A 99 7.89 -1.37 2.48
CA ALA A 99 8.09 0.07 2.40
C ALA A 99 9.44 0.52 2.99
N LEU A 100 9.94 -0.19 4.00
CA LEU A 100 11.21 0.09 4.66
C LEU A 100 12.40 -0.68 4.06
N ARG A 101 12.21 -1.44 2.97
CA ARG A 101 13.26 -2.34 2.43
C ARG A 101 14.57 -1.62 2.11
N ASP A 102 14.51 -0.43 1.53
CA ASP A 102 15.70 0.34 1.14
C ASP A 102 16.37 0.99 2.36
N ARG A 103 15.61 1.23 3.43
CA ARG A 103 16.11 1.74 4.71
C ARG A 103 16.78 0.65 5.54
N LEU A 104 16.18 -0.54 5.60
CA LEU A 104 16.68 -1.67 6.38
C LEU A 104 17.82 -2.39 5.66
N GLY A 105 17.77 -2.48 4.32
CA GLY A 105 18.81 -3.10 3.50
C GLY A 105 20.19 -2.45 3.68
N GLN A 106 20.24 -1.14 3.93
CA GLN A 106 21.51 -0.44 4.22
C GLN A 106 22.15 -0.86 5.55
N ARG A 107 21.41 -1.47 6.47
CA ARG A 107 21.92 -1.88 7.79
C ARG A 107 22.44 -3.33 7.83
N TYR A 108 22.05 -4.15 6.85
CA TYR A 108 22.49 -5.55 6.72
C TYR A 108 23.44 -5.81 5.53
N ALA A 109 23.67 -4.82 4.65
CA ALA A 109 24.68 -4.87 3.58
C ALA A 109 26.11 -4.53 4.06
N LEU A 110 26.42 -4.80 5.33
CA LEU A 110 27.77 -4.79 5.89
C LEU A 110 28.14 -6.21 6.28
N ASN A 111 28.74 -6.94 5.33
CA ASN A 111 29.88 -7.85 5.48
C ASN A 111 30.30 -8.38 4.11
#